data_AF-R9B5Z7-F1
#
_entry.id   AF-R9B5Z7-F1
#
_cell.length_a   1.000
_cell.length_b   1.000
_cell.length_c   1.000
_cell.angle_alpha   90.00
_cell.angle_beta   90.00
_cell.angle_gamma   90.00
#
_symmetry.space_group_name_H-M   'P 1'
#
loop_
_entity.id
_entity.type
_entity.pdbx_description
1 polymer ?
#
loop_
_entity_poly.entity_id
_entity_poly.type
_entity_poly.pdbx_seq_one_letter_code
_entity_poly.pdbx_strand_id
1 'polypeptide(L)'
;MPSLFMVMLGGRHARANTEVHDVVMAIGESLSEVIPQLKQAWFGESKGLHIDAWAQISGVQSQGVNYQIQFSDAAPSVLDEKLYLINLGGYSLNTFGELHSYHLVVASDAVIAKQLGKQFIEQDWHKPHTDRVVDVDDCIPIDHVAGRYIHLIQDEFNPTVWENTYLTLD
;
A
#
# COMPACT_ATOMS: atom_id res chain seq x y z
N MET A 1 18.89 -5.44 1.96
CA MET A 1 17.87 -5.39 3.04
C MET A 1 16.54 -5.20 2.35
N PRO A 2 15.55 -6.04 2.63
CA PRO A 2 14.24 -5.96 2.00
C PRO A 2 13.53 -4.64 2.36
N SER A 3 12.62 -4.22 1.50
CA SER A 3 11.73 -3.06 1.66
C SER A 3 10.29 -3.49 1.40
N LEU A 4 9.33 -2.74 1.95
CA LEU A 4 7.94 -2.87 1.57
C LEU A 4 7.73 -2.20 0.21
N PHE A 5 7.06 -2.90 -0.70
CA PHE A 5 6.61 -2.38 -1.98
C PHE A 5 5.10 -2.18 -1.95
N MET A 6 4.65 -0.95 -2.16
CA MET A 6 3.25 -0.62 -2.44
C MET A 6 3.11 -0.39 -3.94
N VAL A 7 2.32 -1.21 -4.61
CA VAL A 7 2.25 -1.25 -6.07
C VAL A 7 0.81 -1.13 -6.54
N MET A 8 0.55 -0.17 -7.41
CA MET A 8 -0.72 -0.05 -8.13
C MET A 8 -0.67 -0.94 -9.37
N LEU A 9 -1.42 -2.03 -9.33
CA LEU A 9 -1.59 -2.93 -10.46
C LEU A 9 -2.80 -2.52 -11.28
N GLY A 10 -2.64 -2.51 -12.60
CA GLY A 10 -3.69 -2.29 -13.58
C GLY A 10 -3.90 -3.52 -14.43
N GLY A 11 -5.14 -3.73 -14.87
CA GLY A 11 -5.45 -4.81 -15.79
C GLY A 11 -6.93 -5.07 -15.99
N ARG A 12 -7.23 -6.20 -16.62
CA ARG A 12 -8.60 -6.58 -16.98
C ARG A 12 -9.18 -7.56 -15.97
N HIS A 13 -10.47 -7.40 -15.66
CA HIS A 13 -11.25 -8.41 -14.98
C HIS A 13 -12.45 -8.80 -15.86
N ALA A 14 -12.79 -10.09 -15.96
CA ALA A 14 -13.77 -10.60 -16.93
C ALA A 14 -15.17 -9.96 -16.85
N ARG A 15 -15.53 -9.40 -15.69
CA ARG A 15 -16.81 -8.71 -15.44
C ARG A 15 -16.73 -7.18 -15.54
N ALA A 16 -15.54 -6.61 -15.71
CA ALA A 16 -15.36 -5.17 -15.85
C ALA A 16 -15.44 -4.78 -17.33
N ASN A 17 -16.14 -3.68 -17.61
CA ASN A 17 -16.22 -3.11 -18.96
C ASN A 17 -14.96 -2.32 -19.32
N THR A 18 -14.29 -1.76 -18.31
CA THR A 18 -13.04 -1.02 -18.41
C THR A 18 -11.96 -1.72 -17.60
N GLU A 19 -10.74 -1.20 -17.70
CA GLU A 19 -9.64 -1.57 -16.82
C GLU A 19 -10.00 -1.33 -15.35
N VAL A 20 -9.41 -2.14 -14.48
CA VAL A 20 -9.53 -2.05 -13.02
C VAL A 20 -8.14 -1.96 -12.43
N HIS A 21 -8.06 -1.32 -11.27
CA HIS A 21 -6.81 -1.13 -10.55
C HIS A 21 -6.96 -1.64 -9.12
N ASP A 22 -5.85 -2.07 -8.52
CA ASP A 22 -5.76 -2.41 -7.11
C ASP A 22 -4.38 -2.05 -6.54
N VAL A 23 -4.31 -1.78 -5.25
CA VAL A 23 -3.05 -1.52 -4.55
C VAL A 23 -2.63 -2.76 -3.78
N VAL A 24 -1.52 -3.34 -4.21
CA VAL A 24 -0.95 -4.58 -3.67
C VAL A 24 0.31 -4.28 -2.88
N MET A 25 0.50 -5.04 -1.80
CA MET A 25 1.70 -5.01 -0.97
C MET A 25 2.57 -6.22 -1.26
N ALA A 26 3.88 -6.01 -1.34
CA ALA A 26 4.86 -7.07 -1.49
C ALA A 26 6.16 -6.70 -0.77
N ILE A 27 7.05 -7.67 -0.52
CA ILE A 27 8.34 -7.40 0.12
C ILE A 27 9.47 -8.00 -0.71
N GLY A 28 10.56 -7.25 -0.90
CA GLY A 28 11.76 -7.72 -1.60
C GLY A 28 12.86 -6.66 -1.55
N GLU A 29 14.00 -6.90 -2.20
CA GLU A 29 15.09 -5.94 -2.31
C GLU A 29 14.95 -5.04 -3.56
N SER A 30 14.13 -5.44 -4.52
CA SER A 30 13.90 -4.71 -5.76
C SER A 30 12.50 -4.96 -6.35
N LEU A 31 12.05 -4.05 -7.23
CA LEU A 31 10.75 -4.20 -7.90
C LEU A 31 10.65 -5.50 -8.72
N SER A 32 11.74 -5.93 -9.37
CA SER A 32 11.76 -7.16 -10.16
C SER A 32 11.61 -8.42 -9.30
N GLU A 33 12.14 -8.41 -8.08
CA GLU A 33 12.06 -9.54 -7.15
C GLU A 33 10.63 -9.75 -6.63
N VAL A 34 9.84 -8.68 -6.51
CA VAL A 34 8.46 -8.77 -6.01
C VAL A 34 7.43 -9.15 -7.07
N ILE A 35 7.78 -9.15 -8.36
CA ILE A 35 6.84 -9.46 -9.47
C ILE A 35 6.06 -10.77 -9.25
N PRO A 36 6.64 -11.90 -8.79
CA PRO A 36 5.88 -13.12 -8.54
C PRO A 36 4.77 -12.93 -7.49
N GLN A 37 5.02 -12.18 -6.42
CA GLN A 37 4.03 -11.87 -5.38
C GLN A 37 2.90 -11.01 -5.97
N LEU A 38 3.25 -10.02 -6.79
CA LEU A 38 2.27 -9.15 -7.47
C LEU A 38 1.35 -9.94 -8.40
N LYS A 39 1.92 -10.84 -9.22
CA LYS A 39 1.15 -11.72 -10.12
C LYS A 39 0.22 -12.66 -9.34
N GLN A 40 0.65 -13.15 -8.18
CA GLN A 40 -0.16 -14.02 -7.32
C GLN A 40 -1.30 -13.28 -6.62
N ALA A 41 -1.08 -12.04 -6.21
CA ALA A 41 -2.07 -11.20 -5.54
C ALA A 41 -3.13 -10.63 -6.51
N TRP A 42 -2.79 -10.49 -7.79
CA TRP A 42 -3.71 -9.93 -8.78
C TRP A 42 -4.99 -10.77 -8.94
N PHE A 43 -6.14 -10.13 -8.75
CA PHE A 43 -7.45 -10.80 -8.79
C PHE A 43 -8.03 -10.92 -10.21
N GLY A 44 -7.47 -10.20 -11.19
CA GLY A 44 -7.97 -10.13 -12.55
C GLY A 44 -7.41 -11.22 -13.48
N GLU A 45 -7.58 -11.00 -14.79
CA GLU A 45 -6.96 -11.81 -15.83
C GLU A 45 -5.44 -11.55 -15.83
N SER A 46 -4.63 -12.61 -15.91
CA SER A 46 -3.16 -12.46 -15.96
C SER A 46 -2.68 -11.76 -17.23
N LYS A 47 -3.40 -11.94 -18.35
CA LYS A 47 -3.06 -11.31 -19.62
C LYS A 47 -3.37 -9.82 -19.54
N GLY A 48 -2.35 -9.00 -19.78
CA GLY A 48 -2.48 -7.54 -19.75
C GLY A 48 -2.33 -6.92 -18.36
N LEU A 49 -1.92 -7.70 -17.36
CA LEU A 49 -1.50 -7.17 -16.07
C LEU A 49 -0.27 -6.26 -16.24
N HIS A 50 -0.31 -5.09 -15.60
CA HIS A 50 0.76 -4.10 -15.60
C HIS A 50 0.84 -3.36 -14.27
N ILE A 51 1.91 -2.59 -14.09
CA ILE A 51 2.14 -1.69 -12.96
C ILE A 51 1.97 -0.25 -13.44
N ASP A 52 1.08 0.51 -12.81
CA ASP A 52 0.87 1.94 -13.08
C ASP A 52 1.58 2.86 -12.09
N ALA A 53 1.89 2.34 -10.90
CA ALA A 53 2.71 3.04 -9.93
C ALA A 53 3.36 2.06 -8.96
N TRP A 54 4.52 2.42 -8.44
CA TRP A 54 5.18 1.66 -7.38
C TRP A 54 5.90 2.58 -6.41
N ALA A 55 6.01 2.15 -5.15
CA ALA A 55 6.79 2.80 -4.12
C ALA A 55 7.59 1.75 -3.33
N GLN A 56 8.89 1.98 -3.17
CA GLN A 56 9.79 1.24 -2.29
C GLN A 56 9.94 1.99 -0.96
N ILE A 57 9.56 1.34 0.13
CA ILE A 57 9.35 1.95 1.44
C ILE A 57 10.18 1.19 2.47
N SER A 58 11.16 1.88 3.06
CA SER A 58 12.01 1.33 4.14
C SER A 58 11.60 1.80 5.54
N GLY A 59 10.67 2.74 5.61
CA GLY A 59 10.10 3.29 6.82
C GLY A 59 9.03 4.33 6.51
N VAL A 60 8.31 4.76 7.54
CA VAL A 60 7.25 5.77 7.43
C VAL A 60 7.37 6.79 8.55
N GLN A 61 7.02 8.04 8.25
CA GLN A 61 6.82 9.05 9.29
C GLN A 61 5.33 9.10 9.63
N SER A 62 5.01 9.01 10.92
CA SER A 62 3.62 9.15 11.39
C SER A 62 3.59 9.99 12.66
N GLN A 63 2.72 11.01 12.68
CA GLN A 63 2.58 11.96 13.79
C GLN A 63 3.93 12.59 14.25
N GLY A 64 4.84 12.84 13.30
CA GLY A 64 6.15 13.44 13.57
C GLY A 64 7.21 12.48 14.13
N VAL A 65 6.91 11.18 14.20
CA VAL A 65 7.85 10.13 14.60
C VAL A 65 8.23 9.29 13.40
N ASN A 66 9.54 9.03 13.24
CA ASN A 66 10.07 8.16 12.21
C ASN A 66 10.02 6.70 12.68
N TYR A 67 9.51 5.81 11.84
CA TYR A 67 9.49 4.37 12.06
C TYR A 67 10.16 3.66 10.90
N GLN A 68 11.27 2.99 11.16
CA GLN A 68 11.87 2.05 10.23
C GLN A 68 11.04 0.76 10.21
N ILE A 69 10.77 0.25 9.00
CA ILE A 69 10.11 -1.04 8.79
C ILE A 69 11.17 -2.14 8.87
N GLN A 70 10.95 -3.09 9.77
CA GLN A 70 11.73 -4.31 9.89
C GLN A 70 10.82 -5.51 9.69
N PHE A 71 11.41 -6.63 9.24
CA PHE A 71 10.67 -7.85 8.96
C PHE A 71 11.14 -8.95 9.91
N SER A 72 10.19 -9.64 10.54
CA SER A 72 10.44 -10.68 11.53
C SER A 72 9.49 -11.88 11.34
N ASP A 73 9.94 -13.06 11.74
CA ASP A 73 9.11 -14.27 11.71
C ASP A 73 8.08 -14.33 12.86
N ALA A 74 8.28 -13.52 13.91
CA ALA A 74 7.36 -13.41 15.03
C ALA A 74 6.41 -12.24 14.82
N ALA A 75 5.11 -12.46 15.07
CA ALA A 75 4.13 -11.38 15.05
C ALA A 75 4.47 -10.32 16.10
N PRO A 76 4.24 -9.03 15.81
CA PRO A 76 4.31 -7.98 16.82
C PRO A 76 3.31 -8.27 17.94
N SER A 77 3.57 -7.70 19.12
CA SER A 77 2.63 -7.74 20.23
C SER A 77 1.32 -7.08 19.82
N VAL A 78 0.20 -7.51 20.42
CA VAL A 78 -1.10 -6.83 20.26
C VAL A 78 -1.09 -5.39 20.79
N LEU A 79 -0.09 -5.02 21.58
CA LEU A 79 0.11 -3.67 22.11
C LEU A 79 1.07 -2.84 21.24
N ASP A 80 1.77 -3.47 20.30
CA ASP A 80 2.69 -2.77 19.42
C ASP A 80 1.90 -2.02 18.35
N GLU A 81 2.49 -0.92 17.88
CA GLU A 81 1.98 -0.16 16.75
C GLU A 81 2.04 -0.99 15.47
N LYS A 82 1.06 -0.79 14.59
CA LYS A 82 0.97 -1.47 13.29
C LYS A 82 0.95 -0.47 12.14
N LEU A 83 1.29 -0.98 10.96
CA LEU A 83 1.27 -0.22 9.72
C LEU A 83 -0.07 -0.43 9.00
N TYR A 84 -0.77 0.67 8.69
CA TYR A 84 -2.04 0.63 7.98
C TYR A 84 -1.97 1.38 6.66
N LEU A 85 -2.55 0.78 5.61
CA LEU A 85 -2.92 1.47 4.38
C LEU A 85 -4.29 2.14 4.54
N ILE A 86 -4.33 3.43 4.27
CA ILE A 86 -5.54 4.23 4.18
C ILE A 86 -5.81 4.51 2.70
N ASN A 87 -6.91 3.97 2.18
CA ASN A 87 -7.44 4.32 0.87
C ASN A 87 -8.52 5.40 1.04
N LEU A 88 -8.21 6.61 0.55
CA LEU A 88 -9.12 7.74 0.57
C LEU A 88 -9.66 7.99 -0.83
N GLY A 89 -10.94 8.31 -0.89
CA GLY A 89 -11.66 8.64 -2.10
C GLY A 89 -12.31 10.02 -2.01
N GLY A 90 -12.52 10.64 -3.17
CA GLY A 90 -13.18 11.93 -3.28
C GLY A 90 -13.50 12.30 -4.72
N TYR A 91 -13.99 13.52 -4.93
CA TYR A 91 -14.39 13.98 -6.25
C TYR A 91 -13.93 15.42 -6.49
N SER A 92 -13.71 15.78 -7.76
CA SER A 92 -13.63 17.17 -8.21
C SER A 92 -14.86 17.54 -9.02
N LEU A 93 -15.31 18.79 -8.94
CA LEU A 93 -16.50 19.26 -9.68
C LEU A 93 -16.35 19.19 -11.20
N ASN A 94 -15.10 19.23 -11.69
CA ASN A 94 -14.81 19.38 -13.12
C ASN A 94 -14.26 18.09 -13.75
N THR A 95 -14.27 16.97 -13.01
CA THR A 95 -13.70 15.70 -13.46
C THR A 95 -14.75 14.61 -13.39
N PHE A 96 -14.92 13.87 -14.49
CA PHE A 96 -15.69 12.63 -14.49
C PHE A 96 -14.81 11.49 -13.96
N GLY A 97 -15.06 11.06 -12.73
CA GLY A 97 -14.30 10.00 -12.06
C GLY A 97 -14.06 10.33 -10.59
N GLU A 98 -13.46 9.37 -9.88
CA GLU A 98 -13.05 9.52 -8.49
C GLU A 98 -11.57 9.88 -8.39
N LEU A 99 -11.27 10.74 -7.43
CA LEU A 99 -9.93 10.98 -6.95
C LEU A 99 -9.63 9.96 -5.87
N HIS A 100 -8.42 9.40 -5.88
CA HIS A 100 -7.96 8.49 -4.84
C HIS A 100 -6.58 8.91 -4.35
N SER A 101 -6.34 8.72 -3.06
CA SER A 101 -5.02 8.88 -2.46
C SER A 101 -4.76 7.76 -1.45
N TYR A 102 -3.52 7.30 -1.42
CA TYR A 102 -3.10 6.15 -0.62
C TYR A 102 -2.03 6.60 0.37
N HIS A 103 -2.27 6.35 1.65
CA HIS A 103 -1.39 6.79 2.72
C HIS A 103 -1.07 5.63 3.66
N LEU A 104 0.18 5.57 4.13
CA LEU A 104 0.57 4.68 5.21
C LEU A 104 0.57 5.46 6.53
N VAL A 105 -0.03 4.88 7.56
CA VAL A 105 -0.03 5.43 8.92
C VAL A 105 0.37 4.37 9.93
N VAL A 106 0.95 4.82 11.04
CA VAL A 106 1.29 3.97 12.18
C VAL A 106 0.24 4.21 13.26
N ALA A 107 -0.42 3.14 13.72
CA ALA A 107 -1.44 3.20 14.76
C ALA A 107 -1.56 1.87 15.53
N SER A 108 -2.09 1.93 16.74
CA SER A 108 -2.35 0.74 17.55
C SER A 108 -3.56 -0.06 17.06
N ASP A 109 -4.50 0.59 16.37
CA ASP A 109 -5.69 -0.07 15.79
C ASP A 109 -6.24 0.66 14.55
N ALA A 110 -7.13 -0.03 13.83
CA ALA A 110 -7.76 0.48 12.61
C ALA A 110 -8.62 1.73 12.84
N VAL A 111 -9.16 1.94 14.05
CA VAL A 111 -9.98 3.12 14.38
C VAL A 111 -9.10 4.35 14.46
N ILE A 112 -7.95 4.26 15.15
CA ILE A 112 -6.96 5.33 15.23
C ILE A 112 -6.33 5.57 13.87
N ALA A 113 -5.94 4.52 13.13
CA ALA A 113 -5.44 4.64 11.76
C ALA A 113 -6.42 5.40 10.85
N LYS A 114 -7.73 5.12 10.94
CA LYS A 114 -8.74 5.86 10.20
C LYS A 114 -8.79 7.34 10.58
N GLN A 115 -8.66 7.66 11.86
CA GLN A 115 -8.66 9.05 12.34
C GLN A 115 -7.44 9.83 11.83
N LEU A 116 -6.26 9.21 11.87
CA LEU A 116 -5.03 9.78 11.31
C LEU A 116 -5.15 9.94 9.79
N GLY A 117 -5.67 8.91 9.10
CA GLY A 117 -5.89 8.90 7.67
C GLY A 117 -6.72 10.08 7.15
N LYS A 118 -7.76 10.48 7.90
CA LYS A 118 -8.61 11.63 7.53
C LYS A 118 -7.86 12.96 7.47
N GLN A 119 -6.70 13.08 8.11
CA GLN A 119 -5.89 14.31 8.05
C GLN A 119 -5.25 14.53 6.68
N PHE A 120 -5.16 13.48 5.85
CA PHE A 120 -4.64 13.55 4.48
C PHE A 120 -5.72 13.85 3.43
N ILE A 121 -6.97 14.04 3.83
CA ILE A 121 -8.02 14.43 2.89
C ILE A 121 -7.73 15.85 2.40
N GLU A 122 -7.59 15.98 1.07
CA GLU A 122 -7.39 17.27 0.42
C GLU A 122 -8.59 18.19 0.63
N GLN A 123 -8.32 19.46 0.91
CA GLN A 123 -9.36 20.42 1.31
C GLN A 123 -10.38 20.72 0.20
N ASP A 124 -9.98 20.55 -1.06
CA ASP A 124 -10.79 20.81 -2.25
C ASP A 124 -11.57 19.58 -2.74
N TRP A 125 -11.44 18.43 -2.07
CA TRP A 125 -12.21 17.25 -2.42
C TRP A 125 -13.68 17.40 -2.04
N HIS A 126 -14.54 17.13 -3.01
CA HIS A 126 -15.98 17.00 -2.80
C HIS A 126 -16.30 15.59 -2.33
N LYS A 127 -17.23 15.48 -1.36
CA LYS A 127 -17.69 14.20 -0.77
C LYS A 127 -16.53 13.26 -0.40
N PRO A 128 -15.54 13.72 0.39
CA PRO A 128 -14.41 12.89 0.75
C PRO A 128 -14.87 11.72 1.63
N HIS A 129 -14.25 10.57 1.43
CA HIS A 129 -14.56 9.33 2.14
C HIS A 129 -13.32 8.47 2.34
N THR A 130 -13.44 7.49 3.24
CA THR A 130 -12.42 6.46 3.45
C THR A 130 -12.98 5.16 2.94
N ASP A 131 -12.51 4.69 1.79
CA ASP A 131 -12.96 3.44 1.18
C ASP A 131 -12.52 2.25 2.01
N ARG A 132 -11.26 2.26 2.44
CA ARG A 132 -10.69 1.14 3.18
C ARG A 132 -9.58 1.59 4.14
N VAL A 133 -9.50 0.87 5.25
CA VAL A 133 -8.38 0.88 6.19
C VAL A 133 -7.93 -0.57 6.30
N VAL A 134 -6.68 -0.84 5.97
CA VAL A 134 -6.16 -2.20 5.88
C VAL A 134 -4.88 -2.32 6.68
N ASP A 135 -4.79 -3.34 7.54
CA ASP A 135 -3.55 -3.74 8.20
C ASP A 135 -2.62 -4.31 7.11
N VAL A 136 -1.41 -3.76 6.96
CA VAL A 136 -0.52 -4.16 5.86
C VAL A 136 -0.07 -5.62 6.00
N ASP A 137 0.04 -6.14 7.22
CA ASP A 137 0.37 -7.56 7.44
C ASP A 137 -0.73 -8.49 6.88
N ASP A 138 -2.01 -8.05 6.85
CA ASP A 138 -3.12 -8.84 6.28
C ASP A 138 -3.07 -8.91 4.74
N CYS A 139 -2.28 -8.03 4.08
CA CYS A 139 -2.16 -7.97 2.63
C CYS A 139 -0.99 -8.79 2.07
N ILE A 140 -0.02 -9.16 2.91
CA ILE A 140 1.22 -9.78 2.47
C ILE A 140 1.06 -11.31 2.50
N PRO A 141 1.21 -12.02 1.37
CA PRO A 141 1.17 -13.48 1.36
C PRO A 141 2.29 -14.05 2.24
N ILE A 142 1.92 -14.83 3.25
CA ILE A 142 2.83 -15.40 4.26
C ILE A 142 3.88 -16.36 3.65
N ASP A 143 3.63 -16.87 2.44
CA ASP A 143 4.36 -18.02 1.89
C ASP A 143 5.59 -17.65 1.03
N HIS A 144 5.88 -16.37 0.79
CA HIS A 144 6.85 -15.95 -0.25
C HIS A 144 7.95 -14.96 0.18
N VAL A 145 8.07 -14.57 1.45
CA VAL A 145 9.08 -13.60 1.92
C VAL A 145 9.71 -14.03 3.25
N ALA A 146 11.02 -13.85 3.40
CA ALA A 146 11.73 -13.96 4.68
C ALA A 146 11.25 -12.87 5.66
N GLY A 147 10.73 -13.26 6.83
CA GLY A 147 10.13 -12.33 7.81
C GLY A 147 8.68 -12.00 7.46
N ARG A 148 7.74 -12.59 8.20
CA ARG A 148 6.29 -12.60 7.93
C ARG A 148 5.54 -11.37 8.41
N TYR A 149 6.12 -10.64 9.35
CA TYR A 149 5.44 -9.57 10.07
C TYR A 149 6.26 -8.29 10.05
N ILE A 150 5.57 -7.18 9.87
CA ILE A 150 6.12 -5.85 10.01
C ILE A 150 6.32 -5.54 11.49
N HIS A 151 7.55 -5.15 11.83
CA HIS A 151 7.91 -4.52 13.09
C HIS A 151 8.29 -3.07 12.80
N LEU A 152 7.77 -2.16 13.62
CA LEU A 152 8.02 -0.73 13.50
C LEU A 152 8.98 -0.31 14.60
N ILE A 153 10.21 0.04 14.23
CA ILE A 153 11.23 0.50 15.17
C ILE A 153 11.39 2.00 14.99
N GLN A 154 11.36 2.77 16.09
CA GLN A 154 11.64 4.21 16.03
C GLN A 154 13.12 4.42 15.69
N ASP A 155 13.37 4.78 14.43
CA ASP A 155 14.71 5.04 13.88
C ASP A 155 14.58 5.80 12.56
N GLU A 156 15.71 6.30 12.06
CA GLU A 156 15.82 6.85 10.72
C GLU A 156 15.75 5.76 9.65
N PHE A 157 15.30 6.14 8.47
CA PHE A 157 15.15 5.23 7.33
C PHE A 157 15.47 5.95 6.02
N ASN A 158 15.73 5.16 4.97
CA ASN A 158 16.01 5.73 3.65
C ASN A 158 14.72 6.32 3.06
N PRO A 159 14.79 7.50 2.40
CA PRO A 159 13.62 8.10 1.77
C PRO A 159 12.90 7.16 0.82
N THR A 160 11.57 7.22 0.82
CA THR A 160 10.74 6.47 -0.14
C THR A 160 11.11 6.83 -1.57
N VAL A 161 11.33 5.82 -2.39
CA VAL A 161 11.51 5.96 -3.84
C VAL A 161 10.21 5.51 -4.50
N TRP A 162 9.66 6.30 -5.41
CA TRP A 162 8.42 5.96 -6.09
C TRP A 162 8.35 6.54 -7.49
N GLU A 163 7.50 5.95 -8.32
CA GLU A 163 7.28 6.36 -9.71
C GLU A 163 5.87 5.99 -10.18
N ASN A 164 5.22 6.90 -10.93
CA ASN A 164 4.08 6.57 -11.79
C ASN A 164 4.61 6.13 -13.15
N THR A 165 4.14 4.99 -13.65
CA THR A 165 4.72 4.29 -14.80
C THR A 165 3.65 3.53 -15.58
N TYR A 166 4.07 2.71 -16.55
CA TYR A 166 3.22 1.72 -17.21
C TYR A 166 4.12 0.53 -17.60
N LEU A 167 4.29 -0.43 -16.69
CA LEU A 167 5.19 -1.58 -16.86
C LEU A 167 4.37 -2.86 -17.04
N THR A 168 4.39 -3.42 -18.24
CA THR A 168 3.70 -4.69 -18.54
C THR A 168 4.40 -5.86 -17.89
N LEU A 169 3.63 -6.75 -17.26
CA LEU A 169 4.13 -7.95 -16.57
C LEU A 169 3.83 -9.21 -17.41
N ASP A 170 4.56 -9.39 -18.50
CA ASP A 170 4.50 -10.61 -19.33
C ASP A 170 4.87 -11.87 -18.53
#